data_AF-A0A2W2DVU4-F1
#
_entry.id   AF-A0A2W2DVU4-F1
#
_cell.length_a   1.000
_cell.length_b   1.000
_cell.length_c   1.000
_cell.angle_alpha   90.00
_cell.angle_beta   90.00
_cell.angle_gamma   90.00
#
_symmetry.space_group_name_H-M   'P 1'
#
loop_
_entity.id
_entity.type
_entity.pdbx_description
1 polymer ?
#
loop_
_entity_poly.entity_id
_entity_poly.type
_entity_poly.pdbx_seq_one_letter_code
_entity_poly.pdbx_strand_id
1 'polypeptide(L)' 'YMLIPTGDKNIPPAAQHFMADRAHARATVEVKNASHAVLVSQPTTVANLIERAARDTTR' A
#
# COMPACT_ATOMS: atom_id res chain seq x y z
N TYR A 1 -3.92 -6.02 3.71
CA TYR A 1 -2.79 -5.07 3.65
C TYR A 1 -3.09 -4.09 2.53
N MET A 2 -2.75 -2.82 2.70
CA MET A 2 -2.87 -1.79 1.66
C MET A 2 -1.59 -0.96 1.63
N LEU A 3 -1.11 -0.62 0.44
CA LEU A 3 0.01 0.30 0.23
C LEU A 3 -0.52 1.56 -0.45
N ILE A 4 -0.26 2.73 0.16
CA ILE A 4 -0.82 4.01 -0.27
C ILE A 4 0.33 4.92 -0.75
N PRO A 5 0.55 5.06 -2.06
CA PRO A 5 1.44 6.09 -2.58
C PRO A 5 0.82 7.48 -2.40
N THR A 6 1.41 8.33 -1.55
CA THR A 6 0.80 9.63 -1.23
C THR A 6 0.97 10.68 -2.32
N GLY A 7 1.82 10.42 -3.32
CA GLY A 7 2.02 11.25 -4.51
C GLY A 7 1.25 10.77 -5.74
N ASP A 8 0.30 9.86 -5.55
CA ASP A 8 -0.58 9.38 -6.62
C ASP A 8 -1.47 10.52 -7.14
N LYS A 9 -1.37 10.80 -8.45
CA LYS A 9 -2.14 11.85 -9.14
C LYS A 9 -3.45 11.33 -9.74
N ASN A 10 -3.64 10.02 -9.77
CA ASN A 10 -4.83 9.37 -10.32
C ASN A 10 -5.83 9.05 -9.20
N ILE A 11 -5.35 8.61 -8.04
CA ILE A 11 -6.19 8.21 -6.90
C ILE A 11 -5.75 8.98 -5.65
N PRO A 12 -6.57 9.92 -5.14
CA PRO A 12 -6.23 10.70 -3.95
C PRO A 12 -5.96 9.80 -2.73
N PRO A 13 -4.96 10.13 -1.87
CA PRO A 13 -4.65 9.33 -0.69
C PRO A 13 -5.86 9.09 0.22
N ALA A 14 -6.70 10.11 0.43
CA ALA A 14 -7.92 9.98 1.24
C ALA A 14 -8.89 8.90 0.71
N ALA A 15 -9.02 8.78 -0.62
CA ALA A 15 -9.84 7.72 -1.22
C ALA A 15 -9.20 6.33 -1.01
N GLN A 16 -7.87 6.24 -1.07
CA GLN A 16 -7.16 4.99 -0.79
C GLN A 16 -7.27 4.56 0.67
N HIS A 17 -7.24 5.52 1.63
CA HIS A 17 -7.52 5.25 3.03
C HIS A 17 -8.94 4.71 3.23
N PHE A 18 -9.95 5.37 2.63
CA PHE A 18 -11.32 4.88 2.66
C PHE A 18 -11.43 3.45 2.10
N MET A 19 -10.74 3.14 1.00
CA MET A 19 -10.70 1.79 0.43
C MET A 19 -10.04 0.78 1.38
N ALA A 20 -8.97 1.17 2.08
CA ALA A 20 -8.29 0.32 3.06
C ALA A 20 -9.21 -0.02 4.23
N ASP A 21 -9.91 0.98 4.77
CA ASP A 21 -10.83 0.83 5.90
C ASP A 21 -12.03 -0.04 5.51
N ARG A 22 -12.65 0.25 4.35
CA ARG A 22 -13.77 -0.53 3.81
C ARG A 22 -13.39 -1.99 3.56
N ALA A 23 -12.14 -2.27 3.18
CA ALA A 23 -11.64 -3.62 2.94
C ALA A 23 -11.16 -4.34 4.22
N HIS A 24 -11.28 -3.72 5.39
CA HIS A 24 -10.71 -4.21 6.66
C HIS A 24 -9.24 -4.61 6.50
N ALA A 25 -8.45 -3.75 5.86
CA ALA A 25 -7.04 -4.02 5.61
C ALA A 25 -6.30 -4.27 6.93
N ARG A 26 -5.70 -5.45 7.08
CA ARG A 26 -4.90 -5.82 8.27
C ARG A 26 -3.80 -4.82 8.64
N ALA A 27 -3.27 -4.09 7.66
CA ALA A 27 -2.32 -3.01 7.86
C ALA A 27 -2.33 -2.09 6.62
N THR A 28 -2.02 -0.81 6.86
CA THR A 28 -1.86 0.21 5.82
C THR A 28 -0.44 0.77 5.88
N VAL A 29 0.23 0.85 4.74
CA VAL A 29 1.60 1.39 4.61
C VAL A 29 1.58 2.55 3.62
N GLU A 30 1.87 3.75 4.09
CA GLU A 30 2.03 4.91 3.23
C GLU A 30 3.45 4.99 2.67
N VAL A 31 3.57 5.31 1.38
CA VAL A 31 4.84 5.61 0.73
C VAL A 31 4.82 7.06 0.27
N LYS A 32 5.52 7.91 1.03
CA LYS A 32 5.50 9.37 0.85
C LYS A 32 5.97 9.76 -0.55
N ASN A 33 5.20 10.61 -1.21
CA ASN A 33 5.47 11.17 -2.54
C ASN A 33 5.70 10.12 -3.65
N ALA A 34 5.33 8.85 -3.42
CA ALA A 34 5.42 7.82 -4.46
C ALA A 34 4.35 8.03 -5.53
N SER A 35 4.67 7.68 -6.77
CA SER A 35 3.75 7.80 -7.91
C SER A 35 2.66 6.73 -7.88
N HIS A 36 1.64 6.90 -8.74
CA HIS A 36 0.62 5.89 -8.99
C HIS A 36 1.22 4.50 -9.33
N ALA A 37 2.30 4.49 -10.13
CA ALA A 37 3.05 3.29 -10.47
C ALA A 37 4.04 2.90 -9.35
N VAL A 38 3.55 2.74 -8.11
CA VAL A 38 4.37 2.50 -6.91
C VAL A 38 5.14 1.18 -6.96
N LEU A 39 4.61 0.18 -7.66
CA LEU A 39 5.30 -1.09 -7.92
C LEU A 39 6.58 -0.95 -8.75
N VAL A 40 6.67 0.11 -9.58
CA VAL A 40 7.87 0.40 -10.38
C VAL A 40 8.78 1.38 -9.65
N SER A 41 8.22 2.43 -9.03
CA SER A 41 9.02 3.48 -8.39
C SER A 41 9.58 3.08 -7.03
N GLN A 42 8.94 2.15 -6.32
CA GLN A 42 9.31 1.72 -4.97
C GLN A 42 9.23 0.18 -4.81
N PRO A 43 9.90 -0.59 -5.68
CA PRO A 43 9.72 -2.04 -5.78
C PRO A 43 10.09 -2.78 -4.48
N THR A 44 11.16 -2.35 -3.80
CA THR A 44 11.59 -2.97 -2.53
C THR A 44 10.53 -2.82 -1.43
N THR A 45 9.92 -1.64 -1.31
CA THR A 45 8.86 -1.39 -0.31
C THR A 45 7.64 -2.27 -0.57
N VAL A 46 7.27 -2.43 -1.85
CA VAL A 46 6.17 -3.30 -2.26
C VAL A 46 6.49 -4.77 -1.97
N ALA A 47 7.68 -5.26 -2.34
CA ALA A 47 8.11 -6.63 -2.08
C ALA A 47 8.10 -6.95 -0.57
N ASN A 48 8.65 -6.07 0.25
CA ASN A 48 8.67 -6.23 1.71
C ASN A 48 7.27 -6.32 2.32
N LEU A 49 6.31 -5.54 1.81
CA LEU A 49 4.91 -5.61 2.28
C LEU A 49 4.27 -6.95 1.92
N ILE A 50 4.55 -7.47 0.71
CA ILE A 50 4.05 -8.78 0.26
C ILE A 50 4.65 -9.89 1.13
N GLU A 51 5.96 -9.89 1.36
CA GLU A 51 6.62 -10.87 2.23
C GLU A 51 6.06 -10.85 3.65
N ARG A 52 5.85 -9.66 4.22
CA ARG A 52 5.21 -9.50 5.53
C ARG A 52 3.81 -10.12 5.54
N ALA A 53 2.99 -9.77 4.56
CA ALA A 53 1.63 -10.29 4.45
C ALA A 53 1.61 -11.82 4.34
N ALA A 54 2.54 -12.41 3.57
CA ALA A 54 2.67 -13.85 3.40
C ALA A 54 3.10 -14.58 4.70
N ARG A 55 3.98 -13.99 5.51
CA ARG A 55 4.38 -14.56 6.81
C ARG A 55 3.24 -14.51 7.82
N ASP A 56 2.43 -13.45 7.79
CA ASP A 56 1.30 -13.26 8.71
C ASP A 56 0.13 -14.21 8.43
N THR A 57 0.04 -14.81 7.24
CA THR A 57 -1.00 -15.81 6.89
C THR A 57 -0.66 -17.24 7.30
N THR A 58 0.60 -17.54 7.59
CA THR A 58 1.08 -18.89 7.92
C THR A 58 1.12 -19.15 9.43
N ARG A 59 0.47 -18.29 10.23
CA ARG A 59 0.53 -18.29 11.69
C ARG A 59 -0.80 -18.72 12.31
#